data_AF-A0A2S6SH10-F1
#
_entry.id   AF-A0A2S6SH10-F1
#
_cell.length_a   1.000
_cell.length_b   1.000
_cell.length_c   1.000
_cell.angle_alpha   90.00
_cell.angle_beta   90.00
_cell.angle_gamma   90.00
#
_symmetry.space_group_name_H-M   'P 1'
#
loop_
_entity.id
_entity.type
_entity.pdbx_description
1 polymer ?
#
loop_
_entity_poly.entity_id
_entity_poly.type
_entity_poly.pdbx_seq_one_letter_code
_entity_poly.pdbx_strand_id
1 'polypeptide(L)'
;YEWTLKKSEHPKASWFLSIISFTESSFFPIPPDIILIPMVIAKTAKAWTYAFICTVSSVLGGALGYLIGFFFYNSIGILIVNYYGLDNQFTNFENSYNEYGFWIVLGAGFTPFPFKLITISSGLFGLNFITFILVAFVARGLRFFLLAGLLKLFGENIKKLIDQYFNLLAIIFFILLIGSFVLIKYL
;
A
#
# COMPACT_ATOMS: atom_id res chain seq x y z
N TYR A 1 -12.07 12.72 15.88
CA TYR A 1 -11.37 13.69 15.02
C TYR A 1 -10.26 14.39 15.80
N GLU A 2 -10.57 15.28 16.74
CA GLU A 2 -9.63 15.94 17.67
C GLU A 2 -8.65 14.97 18.36
N TRP A 3 -9.14 13.83 18.87
CA TRP A 3 -8.29 12.80 19.50
C TRP A 3 -7.28 12.18 18.53
N THR A 4 -7.69 11.91 17.29
CA THR A 4 -6.82 11.35 16.25
C THR A 4 -5.75 12.34 15.84
N LEU A 5 -6.12 13.61 15.64
CA LEU A 5 -5.19 14.72 15.38
C LEU A 5 -4.16 14.86 16.51
N LYS A 6 -4.60 14.88 17.77
CA LYS A 6 -3.71 14.97 18.95
C LYS A 6 -2.78 13.77 19.08
N LYS A 7 -3.23 12.57 18.67
CA LYS A 7 -2.40 11.35 18.64
C LYS A 7 -1.38 11.37 17.49
N SER A 8 -1.76 11.94 16.33
CA SER A 8 -0.89 12.15 15.16
C SER A 8 0.26 13.11 15.44
N GLU A 9 0.12 14.02 16.41
CA GLU A 9 1.18 14.93 16.83
C GLU A 9 2.23 14.29 17.76
N HIS A 10 1.93 13.13 18.34
CA HIS A 10 2.77 12.45 19.31
C HIS A 10 4.09 11.98 18.67
N PRO A 11 5.24 12.04 19.37
CA PRO A 11 6.54 11.62 18.82
C PRO A 11 6.60 10.16 18.37
N LYS A 12 5.69 9.31 18.87
CA LYS A 12 5.54 7.90 18.47
C LYS A 12 4.65 7.68 17.24
N ALA A 13 3.99 8.71 16.72
CA ALA A 13 3.08 8.58 15.57
C ALA A 13 3.81 8.14 14.29
N SER A 14 5.07 8.57 14.10
CA SER A 14 5.94 8.08 13.02
C SER A 14 6.22 6.59 13.12
N TRP A 15 6.35 6.04 14.33
CA TRP A 15 6.57 4.61 14.53
C TRP A 15 5.32 3.78 14.18
N PHE A 16 4.13 4.30 14.54
CA PHE A 16 2.87 3.67 14.18
C PHE A 16 2.63 3.69 12.65
N LEU A 17 2.99 4.80 12.00
CA LEU A 17 2.98 4.93 10.54
C LEU A 17 3.91 3.90 9.89
N SER A 18 5.13 3.74 10.40
CA SER A 18 6.06 2.71 9.94
C SER A 18 5.46 1.32 10.05
N ILE A 19 4.96 0.93 11.23
CA ILE A 19 4.41 -0.42 11.45
C ILE A 19 3.28 -0.71 10.48
N ILE A 20 2.36 0.23 10.31
CA ILE A 20 1.19 -0.03 9.46
C ILE A 20 1.58 -0.09 7.99
N SER A 21 2.47 0.80 7.55
CA SER A 21 3.01 0.74 6.19
C SER A 21 3.78 -0.55 5.90
N PHE A 22 4.52 -1.06 6.89
CA PHE A 22 5.23 -2.34 6.80
C PHE A 22 4.26 -3.53 6.75
N THR A 23 3.27 -3.52 7.64
CA THR A 23 2.30 -4.61 7.78
C THR A 23 1.41 -4.70 6.53
N GLU A 24 1.06 -3.56 5.93
CA GLU A 24 0.29 -3.50 4.68
C GLU A 24 1.00 -4.17 3.52
N SER A 25 2.30 -3.93 3.40
CA SER A 25 3.08 -4.45 2.29
C SER A 25 3.51 -5.91 2.51
N SER A 26 3.40 -6.39 3.75
CA SER A 26 3.78 -7.75 4.15
C SER A 26 2.59 -8.72 4.15
N PHE A 27 1.52 -8.45 4.92
CA PHE A 27 0.46 -9.45 5.16
C PHE A 27 -0.94 -8.89 5.49
N PHE A 28 -1.08 -7.69 6.08
CA PHE A 28 -2.36 -7.22 6.64
C PHE A 28 -2.96 -6.03 5.87
N PRO A 29 -4.22 -6.04 5.40
CA PRO A 29 -4.74 -5.04 4.47
C PRO A 29 -5.20 -3.73 5.14
N ILE A 30 -4.32 -3.01 5.86
CA ILE A 30 -4.61 -1.65 6.35
C ILE A 30 -3.85 -0.63 5.49
N PRO A 31 -4.53 0.19 4.66
CA PRO A 31 -3.86 1.22 3.88
C PRO A 31 -3.10 2.22 4.76
N PRO A 32 -1.80 2.50 4.50
CA PRO A 32 -1.04 3.50 5.25
C PRO A 32 -1.60 4.92 5.09
N ASP A 33 -2.33 5.17 4.01
CA ASP A 33 -2.96 6.45 3.68
C ASP A 33 -3.91 6.94 4.78
N ILE A 34 -4.60 6.03 5.48
CA ILE A 34 -5.53 6.34 6.58
C ILE A 34 -4.85 7.13 7.70
N ILE A 35 -3.53 6.93 7.86
CA ILE A 35 -2.74 7.54 8.93
C ILE A 35 -1.85 8.64 8.37
N LEU A 36 -1.31 8.45 7.17
CA LEU A 36 -0.50 9.47 6.50
C LEU A 36 -1.29 10.77 6.30
N ILE A 37 -2.54 10.70 5.86
CA ILE A 37 -3.40 11.87 5.60
C ILE A 37 -3.54 12.77 6.84
N PRO A 38 -4.08 12.29 7.99
CA PRO A 38 -4.24 13.13 9.17
C PRO A 38 -2.91 13.60 9.76
N MET A 39 -1.83 12.82 9.65
CA MET A 39 -0.49 13.24 10.12
C MET A 39 0.06 14.41 9.29
N VAL A 40 -0.08 14.36 7.96
CA VAL A 40 0.38 15.44 7.08
C VAL A 40 -0.47 16.69 7.28
N ILE A 41 -1.79 16.56 7.44
CA ILE A 41 -2.69 17.70 7.72
C ILE A 41 -2.36 18.34 9.08
N ALA A 42 -2.04 17.54 10.10
CA ALA A 42 -1.66 18.07 11.42
C ALA A 42 -0.32 18.81 11.38
N LYS A 43 0.68 18.28 10.64
CA LYS A 43 2.05 18.83 10.57
C LYS A 43 2.57 18.85 9.14
N THR A 44 2.08 19.81 8.35
CA THR A 44 2.46 19.99 6.93
C THR A 44 3.96 20.19 6.71
N ALA A 45 4.65 20.81 7.67
CA ALA A 45 6.11 20.95 7.66
C ALA A 45 6.87 19.60 7.61
N LYS A 46 6.27 18.53 8.13
CA LYS A 46 6.86 17.17 8.17
C LYS A 46 6.35 16.25 7.06
N ALA A 47 5.58 16.76 6.09
CA ALA A 47 4.96 15.96 5.04
C ALA A 47 5.95 15.02 4.31
N TRP A 48 7.08 15.56 3.88
CA TRP A 48 8.13 14.80 3.18
C TRP A 48 8.78 13.75 4.06
N THR A 49 8.96 14.03 5.36
CA THR A 49 9.49 13.06 6.31
C THR A 49 8.53 11.90 6.50
N TYR A 50 7.23 12.15 6.61
CA TYR A 50 6.22 11.09 6.72
C TYR A 50 6.14 10.24 5.45
N ALA A 51 6.19 10.86 4.27
CA ALA A 51 6.24 10.14 2.99
C ALA A 51 7.48 9.25 2.89
N PHE A 52 8.65 9.74 3.30
CA PHE A 52 9.89 8.97 3.31
C PHE A 52 9.80 7.77 4.26
N ILE A 53 9.30 7.97 5.48
CA ILE A 53 9.12 6.90 6.47
C ILE A 53 8.16 5.83 5.93
N CYS A 54 7.02 6.21 5.35
CA CYS A 54 6.11 5.27 4.68
C CYS A 54 6.82 4.52 3.55
N THR A 55 7.58 5.21 2.70
CA THR A 55 8.25 4.58 1.57
C THR A 55 9.22 3.51 2.05
N VAL A 56 10.13 3.85 2.96
CA VAL A 56 11.12 2.91 3.49
C VAL A 56 10.44 1.75 4.20
N SER A 57 9.45 2.03 5.06
CA SER A 57 8.76 0.98 5.80
C SER A 57 7.95 0.05 4.91
N SER A 58 7.30 0.60 3.88
CA SER A 58 6.58 -0.17 2.87
C SER A 58 7.50 -1.05 2.05
N VAL A 59 8.67 -0.55 1.64
CA VAL A 59 9.63 -1.35 0.87
C VAL A 59 10.20 -2.48 1.72
N LEU A 60 10.50 -2.22 3.00
CA LEU A 60 10.92 -3.26 3.94
C LEU A 60 9.82 -4.32 4.16
N GLY A 61 8.56 -3.90 4.27
CA GLY A 61 7.44 -4.83 4.35
C GLY A 61 7.25 -5.61 3.04
N GLY A 62 7.44 -4.95 1.89
CA GLY A 62 7.42 -5.58 0.58
C GLY A 62 8.54 -6.62 0.42
N ALA A 63 9.72 -6.36 0.98
CA ALA A 63 10.83 -7.32 1.02
C ALA A 63 10.43 -8.58 1.82
N LEU A 64 9.73 -8.43 2.95
CA LEU A 64 9.18 -9.58 3.67
C LEU A 64 8.11 -10.31 2.84
N GLY A 65 7.19 -9.58 2.20
CA GLY A 65 6.19 -10.17 1.30
C GLY A 65 6.83 -10.99 0.17
N TYR A 66 7.90 -10.46 -0.43
CA TYR A 66 8.72 -11.17 -1.41
C TYR A 66 9.30 -12.47 -0.83
N LEU A 67 9.93 -12.40 0.35
CA LEU A 67 10.48 -13.60 0.98
C LEU A 67 9.40 -14.64 1.29
N ILE A 68 8.22 -14.21 1.74
CA ILE A 68 7.08 -15.10 1.96
C ILE A 68 6.70 -15.82 0.66
N GLY A 69 6.58 -15.10 -0.45
CA GLY A 69 6.30 -15.70 -1.76
C GLY A 69 7.37 -16.70 -2.21
N PHE A 70 8.64 -16.32 -2.06
CA PHE A 70 9.79 -17.14 -2.43
C PHE A 70 9.87 -18.44 -1.61
N PHE A 71 9.73 -18.36 -0.28
CA PHE A 71 9.75 -19.54 0.58
C PHE A 71 8.51 -20.40 0.39
N PHE A 72 7.34 -19.80 0.12
CA PHE A 72 6.12 -20.52 -0.16
C PHE A 72 6.27 -21.39 -1.40
N TYR A 73 6.81 -20.83 -2.49
CA TYR A 73 7.06 -21.58 -3.72
C TYR A 73 8.00 -22.77 -3.49
N ASN A 74 9.15 -22.53 -2.85
CA ASN A 74 10.17 -23.55 -2.58
C ASN A 74 9.73 -24.64 -1.59
N SER A 75 8.71 -24.39 -0.76
CA SER A 75 8.27 -25.34 0.26
C SER A 75 7.05 -26.15 -0.19
N ILE A 76 5.96 -25.46 -0.57
CA ILE A 76 4.67 -26.08 -0.86
C ILE A 76 4.23 -25.80 -2.29
N GLY A 77 4.56 -24.62 -2.84
CA GLY A 77 4.14 -24.21 -4.17
C GLY A 77 4.58 -25.17 -5.26
N ILE A 78 5.82 -25.68 -5.20
CA ILE A 78 6.32 -26.65 -6.18
C ILE A 78 5.55 -27.97 -6.14
N LEU A 79 5.13 -28.43 -4.95
CA LEU A 79 4.31 -29.62 -4.79
C LEU A 79 2.92 -29.41 -5.40
N ILE A 80 2.33 -28.22 -5.21
CA ILE A 80 1.02 -27.87 -5.79
C ILE A 80 1.13 -27.82 -7.32
N VAL A 81 2.13 -27.11 -7.86
CA VAL A 81 2.32 -26.97 -9.32
C VAL A 81 2.47 -28.35 -9.97
N ASN A 82 3.31 -29.21 -9.40
CA ASN A 82 3.53 -30.56 -9.90
C ASN A 82 2.28 -31.45 -9.77
N TYR A 83 1.56 -31.37 -8.64
CA TYR A 83 0.37 -32.18 -8.39
C TYR A 83 -0.77 -31.87 -9.38
N TYR A 84 -0.93 -30.60 -9.75
CA TYR A 84 -1.94 -30.18 -10.73
C TYR A 84 -1.42 -30.18 -12.18
N GLY A 85 -0.15 -30.55 -12.42
CA GLY A 85 0.46 -30.57 -13.76
C GLY A 85 0.54 -29.18 -14.41
N LEU A 86 0.72 -28.14 -13.60
CA LEU A 86 0.68 -26.74 -14.04
C LEU A 86 2.06 -26.20 -14.48
N ASP A 87 3.08 -27.04 -14.59
CA ASP A 87 4.47 -26.66 -14.85
C ASP A 87 4.64 -25.72 -16.04
N ASN A 88 4.02 -26.05 -17.17
CA ASN A 88 4.09 -25.24 -18.38
C ASN A 88 3.42 -23.88 -18.21
N GLN A 89 2.30 -23.83 -17.49
CA GLN A 89 1.57 -22.59 -17.25
C GLN A 89 2.36 -21.72 -16.29
N PHE A 90 2.89 -22.31 -15.22
CA PHE A 90 3.74 -21.64 -14.25
C PHE A 90 4.97 -21.04 -14.93
N THR A 91 5.69 -21.81 -15.74
CA THR A 91 6.89 -21.35 -16.47
C THR A 91 6.56 -20.22 -17.44
N ASN A 92 5.42 -20.29 -18.14
CA ASN A 92 4.97 -19.21 -19.03
C ASN A 92 4.65 -17.92 -18.26
N PHE A 93 3.97 -18.04 -17.11
CA PHE A 93 3.68 -16.90 -16.24
C PHE A 93 4.96 -16.33 -15.63
N GLU A 94 5.89 -17.16 -15.19
CA GLU A 94 7.20 -16.76 -14.67
C GLU A 94 8.00 -15.99 -15.73
N ASN A 95 8.10 -16.50 -16.96
CA ASN A 95 8.78 -15.82 -18.05
C ASN A 95 8.14 -14.46 -18.37
N SER A 96 6.81 -14.42 -18.46
CA SER A 96 6.08 -13.16 -18.66
C SER A 96 6.29 -12.19 -17.50
N TYR A 97 6.28 -12.70 -16.27
CA TYR A 97 6.50 -11.88 -15.08
C TYR A 97 7.95 -11.36 -15.00
N ASN A 98 8.93 -12.12 -15.48
CA ASN A 98 10.32 -11.66 -15.54
C ASN A 98 10.52 -10.60 -16.64
N GLU A 99 9.81 -10.71 -17.76
CA GLU A 99 9.83 -9.70 -18.83
C GLU A 99 9.14 -8.40 -18.42
N TYR A 100 7.93 -8.48 -17.85
CA TYR A 100 7.10 -7.33 -17.51
C TYR A 100 7.16 -6.92 -16.03
N GLY A 101 7.93 -7.63 -15.19
CA GLY A 101 7.91 -7.47 -13.74
C GLY A 101 8.24 -6.07 -13.26
N PHE A 102 9.14 -5.38 -13.97
CA PHE A 102 9.39 -3.95 -13.75
C PHE A 102 8.10 -3.13 -13.87
N TRP A 103 7.35 -3.28 -14.96
CA TRP A 103 6.13 -2.53 -15.22
C TRP A 103 4.99 -2.94 -14.30
N ILE A 104 4.89 -4.23 -13.97
CA ILE A 104 3.89 -4.75 -13.04
C ILE A 104 4.09 -4.14 -11.66
N VAL A 105 5.31 -4.17 -11.13
CA VAL A 105 5.63 -3.61 -9.80
C VAL A 105 5.44 -2.09 -9.80
N LEU A 106 5.85 -1.40 -10.87
CA LEU A 106 5.71 0.05 -10.98
C LEU A 106 4.24 0.46 -11.03
N GLY A 107 3.46 -0.12 -11.93
CA GLY A 107 2.04 0.21 -12.11
C GLY A 107 1.20 -0.15 -10.89
N ALA A 108 1.41 -1.34 -10.33
CA ALA A 108 0.64 -1.78 -9.18
C ALA A 108 1.09 -1.10 -7.86
N GLY A 109 2.36 -0.71 -7.74
CA GLY A 109 2.85 0.06 -6.59
C GLY A 109 2.35 1.51 -6.57
N PHE A 110 2.13 2.09 -7.75
CA PHE A 110 1.62 3.46 -7.91
C PHE A 110 0.09 3.56 -7.75
N THR A 111 -0.65 2.57 -8.26
CA THR A 111 -2.11 2.53 -8.21
C THR A 111 -2.64 2.17 -6.82
N PRO A 112 -3.94 2.38 -6.53
CA PRO A 112 -4.59 1.92 -5.29
C PRO A 112 -4.70 0.39 -5.18
N PHE A 113 -4.02 -0.36 -6.05
CA PHE A 113 -3.99 -1.82 -6.02
C PHE A 113 -3.30 -2.34 -4.75
N PRO A 114 -3.76 -3.46 -4.15
CA PRO A 114 -3.15 -4.00 -2.93
C PRO A 114 -1.70 -4.44 -3.19
N PHE A 115 -0.73 -3.71 -2.60
CA PHE A 115 0.69 -3.92 -2.91
C PHE A 115 1.20 -5.29 -2.47
N LYS A 116 0.64 -5.86 -1.40
CA LYS A 116 0.99 -7.21 -0.92
C LYS A 116 0.83 -8.32 -1.97
N LEU A 117 -0.15 -8.18 -2.88
CA LEU A 117 -0.38 -9.20 -3.91
C LEU A 117 0.82 -9.25 -4.87
N ILE A 118 1.35 -8.07 -5.19
CA ILE A 118 2.49 -7.91 -6.08
C ILE A 118 3.77 -8.34 -5.39
N THR A 119 3.96 -7.99 -4.11
CA THR A 119 5.17 -8.35 -3.37
C THR A 119 5.29 -9.87 -3.22
N ILE A 120 4.20 -10.55 -2.84
CA ILE A 120 4.16 -12.01 -2.75
C ILE A 120 4.33 -12.65 -4.13
N SER A 121 3.64 -12.14 -5.16
CA SER A 121 3.77 -12.68 -6.52
C SER A 121 5.18 -12.51 -7.08
N SER A 122 5.84 -11.38 -6.84
CA SER A 122 7.23 -11.14 -7.23
C SER A 122 8.18 -12.16 -6.60
N GLY A 123 7.95 -12.51 -5.34
CA GLY A 123 8.70 -13.56 -4.66
C GLY A 123 8.43 -14.96 -5.21
N LEU A 124 7.14 -15.25 -5.48
CA LEU A 124 6.68 -16.53 -5.98
C LEU A 124 7.18 -16.84 -7.40
N PHE A 125 7.24 -15.83 -8.28
CA PHE A 125 7.76 -15.95 -9.65
C PHE A 125 9.25 -15.60 -9.77
N GLY A 126 9.96 -15.42 -8.65
CA GLY A 126 11.41 -15.25 -8.67
C GLY A 126 11.93 -13.98 -9.35
N LEU A 127 11.15 -12.89 -9.36
CA LEU A 127 11.59 -11.61 -9.92
C LEU A 127 12.89 -11.15 -9.24
N ASN A 128 13.88 -10.66 -9.99
CA ASN A 128 15.15 -10.21 -9.40
C ASN A 128 14.91 -9.26 -8.20
N PHE A 129 15.39 -9.66 -7.02
CA PHE A 129 15.13 -8.96 -5.77
C PHE A 129 15.60 -7.51 -5.78
N ILE A 130 16.75 -7.22 -6.41
CA ILE A 130 17.30 -5.87 -6.50
C ILE A 130 16.39 -5.01 -7.38
N THR A 131 15.98 -5.52 -8.54
CA THR A 131 15.01 -4.85 -9.42
C THR A 131 13.70 -4.58 -8.67
N PHE A 132 13.16 -5.58 -7.97
CA PHE A 132 11.95 -5.44 -7.17
C PHE A 132 12.08 -4.32 -6.14
N ILE A 133 13.14 -4.29 -5.34
CA ILE A 133 13.34 -3.27 -4.29
C ILE A 133 13.47 -1.87 -4.89
N LEU A 134 14.25 -1.72 -5.97
CA LEU A 134 14.44 -0.42 -6.62
C LEU A 134 13.11 0.11 -7.20
N VAL A 135 12.38 -0.75 -7.92
CA VAL A 135 11.10 -0.36 -8.52
C VAL A 135 10.04 -0.11 -7.46
N ALA A 136 9.96 -0.94 -6.42
CA ALA A 136 9.08 -0.74 -5.28
C ALA A 136 9.36 0.59 -4.59
N PHE A 137 10.63 0.94 -4.38
CA PHE A 137 11.03 2.20 -3.78
C PHE A 137 10.58 3.40 -4.62
N VAL A 138 10.77 3.34 -5.94
CA VAL A 138 10.31 4.38 -6.87
C VAL A 138 8.78 4.47 -6.89
N ALA A 139 8.08 3.35 -7.07
CA ALA A 139 6.62 3.33 -7.19
C ALA A 139 5.92 3.80 -5.91
N ARG A 140 6.34 3.27 -4.76
CA ARG A 140 5.77 3.63 -3.45
C ARG A 140 6.20 5.03 -3.03
N GLY A 141 7.45 5.40 -3.33
CA GLY A 141 7.95 6.75 -3.17
C GLY A 141 7.08 7.75 -3.94
N LEU A 142 6.90 7.55 -5.24
CA LEU A 142 6.06 8.42 -6.06
C LEU A 142 4.66 8.57 -5.47
N ARG A 143 3.98 7.47 -5.11
CA ARG A 143 2.64 7.51 -4.52
C ARG A 143 2.60 8.33 -3.22
N PHE A 144 3.45 8.00 -2.25
CA PHE A 144 3.42 8.64 -0.93
C PHE A 144 3.88 10.08 -0.98
N PHE A 145 4.89 10.40 -1.80
CA PHE A 145 5.36 11.77 -1.98
C PHE A 145 4.36 12.63 -2.75
N LEU A 146 3.67 12.09 -3.76
CA LEU A 146 2.59 12.81 -4.44
C LEU A 146 1.44 13.09 -3.47
N LEU A 147 1.00 12.08 -2.70
CA LEU A 147 -0.06 12.27 -1.72
C LEU A 147 0.33 13.30 -0.65
N ALA A 148 1.52 13.18 -0.06
CA ALA A 148 2.02 14.12 0.93
C ALA A 148 2.24 15.53 0.36
N GLY A 149 2.69 15.64 -0.90
CA GLY A 149 2.85 16.91 -1.61
C GLY A 149 1.52 17.60 -1.88
N LEU A 150 0.52 16.86 -2.35
CA LEU A 150 -0.85 17.37 -2.54
C LEU A 150 -1.44 17.85 -1.21
N LEU A 151 -1.30 17.06 -0.14
CA LEU A 151 -1.75 17.45 1.19
C LEU A 151 -0.96 18.62 1.77
N LYS A 152 0.32 18.79 1.39
CA LYS A 152 1.10 19.96 1.82
C LYS A 152 0.63 21.23 1.13
N LEU A 153 0.28 21.17 -0.16
CA LEU A 153 -0.20 22.32 -0.94
C LEU A 153 -1.66 22.68 -0.63
N PHE A 154 -2.53 21.69 -0.49
CA PHE A 154 -3.98 21.89 -0.31
C PHE A 154 -4.46 21.63 1.12
N GLY A 155 -3.57 21.24 2.04
CA GLY A 155 -3.91 20.76 3.38
C GLY A 155 -4.70 21.76 4.22
N GLU A 156 -4.41 23.05 4.13
CA GLU A 156 -5.17 24.07 4.87
C GLU A 156 -6.62 24.18 4.38
N ASN A 157 -6.83 24.10 3.07
CA ASN A 157 -8.18 24.10 2.47
C ASN A 157 -8.93 22.82 2.80
N ILE A 158 -8.25 21.67 2.71
CA ILE A 158 -8.80 20.36 3.10
C ILE A 158 -9.17 20.37 4.59
N LYS A 159 -8.31 20.90 5.45
CA LYS A 159 -8.57 21.01 6.89
C LYS A 159 -9.79 21.88 7.17
N LYS A 160 -9.89 23.08 6.56
CA LYS A 160 -11.06 23.96 6.69
C LYS A 160 -12.34 23.27 6.20
N LEU A 161 -12.28 22.55 5.08
CA LEU A 161 -13.43 21.83 4.54
C LEU A 161 -13.87 20.69 5.48
N ILE A 162 -12.92 19.92 6.02
CA ILE A 162 -13.20 18.87 7.00
C ILE A 162 -13.78 19.48 8.28
N ASP A 163 -13.18 20.52 8.83
CA ASP A 163 -13.62 21.17 10.06
C ASP A 163 -15.03 21.77 9.90
N GLN A 164 -15.34 22.35 8.73
CA GLN A 164 -16.64 22.98 8.44
C GLN A 164 -17.75 21.98 8.11
N TYR A 165 -17.43 20.85 7.46
CA TYR A 165 -18.43 19.91 6.92
C TYR A 165 -18.30 18.48 7.48
N PHE A 166 -17.58 18.27 8.58
CA PHE A 166 -17.29 16.93 9.14
C PHE A 166 -18.55 16.05 9.26
N ASN A 167 -19.61 16.57 9.87
CA ASN A 167 -20.85 15.83 10.08
C ASN A 167 -21.54 15.49 8.75
N LEU A 168 -21.53 16.40 7.79
CA LEU A 168 -22.12 16.18 6.46
C LEU A 168 -21.34 15.11 5.67
N LEU A 169 -20.00 15.20 5.67
CA LEU A 169 -19.10 14.24 5.04
C LEU A 169 -19.28 12.83 5.64
N ALA A 170 -19.41 12.73 6.96
CA ALA A 170 -19.64 11.47 7.65
C ALA A 170 -20.99 10.84 7.25
N ILE A 171 -22.06 11.64 7.17
CA ILE A 171 -23.39 11.17 6.74
C ILE A 171 -23.34 10.68 5.28
N ILE A 172 -22.74 11.45 4.37
CA ILE A 172 -22.59 11.07 2.96
C ILE A 172 -21.79 9.77 2.83
N PHE A 173 -20.70 9.62 3.59
CA PHE A 173 -19.90 8.40 3.60
C PHE A 173 -20.71 7.18 4.02
N PHE A 174 -21.51 7.27 5.10
CA PHE A 174 -22.36 6.17 5.54
C PHE A 174 -23.47 5.84 4.52
N ILE A 175 -24.07 6.84 3.90
CA ILE A 175 -25.07 6.64 2.83
C ILE A 175 -24.44 5.91 1.64
N LEU A 176 -23.25 6.33 1.19
CA LEU A 176 -22.54 5.66 0.11
C LEU A 176 -22.10 4.24 0.48
N LEU A 177 -21.64 4.03 1.72
CA LEU A 177 -21.20 2.72 2.18
C LEU A 177 -22.36 1.72 2.19
N ILE A 178 -23.48 2.09 2.84
CA ILE A 178 -24.70 1.28 2.89
C ILE A 178 -25.28 1.12 1.48
N GLY A 179 -25.32 2.21 0.71
CA GLY A 179 -25.77 2.22 -0.67
C GLY A 179 -24.99 1.26 -1.56
N SER A 180 -23.65 1.22 -1.46
CA SER A 180 -22.82 0.31 -2.25
C SER A 180 -23.07 -1.15 -1.89
N PHE A 181 -23.25 -1.47 -0.61
CA PHE A 181 -23.58 -2.83 -0.16
C PHE A 181 -24.94 -3.29 -0.69
N VAL A 182 -25.93 -2.39 -0.71
CA VAL A 182 -27.25 -2.68 -1.28
C VAL A 182 -27.15 -2.87 -2.80
N LEU A 183 -26.42 -2.01 -3.51
CA LEU A 183 -26.26 -2.08 -4.96
C LEU A 183 -25.55 -3.37 -5.40
N ILE A 184 -24.51 -3.80 -4.68
CA ILE A 184 -23.80 -5.07 -4.93
C ILE A 184 -24.71 -6.27 -4.66
N LYS A 185 -25.65 -6.18 -3.72
CA LYS A 185 -26.62 -7.25 -3.45
C LYS A 185 -27.67 -7.40 -4.56
N TYR A 186 -27.93 -6.34 -5.33
CA TYR A 186 -28.91 -6.31 -6.41
C TYR A 186 -28.31 -6.50 -7.81
N LEU A 187 -26.97 -6.55 -7.93
CA LEU A 187 -26.21 -6.93 -9.13
C LEU A 187 -25.90 -8.42 -9.10
#